data_AF-A0A3D8J275-F1
#
_entry.id   AF-A0A3D8J275-F1
#
_cell.length_a   1.000
_cell.length_b   1.000
_cell.length_c   1.000
_cell.angle_alpha   90.00
_cell.angle_beta   90.00
_cell.angle_gamma   90.00
#
_symmetry.space_group_name_H-M   'P 1'
#
loop_
_entity.id
_entity.type
_entity.pdbx_description
1 polymer ?
#
loop_
_entity_poly.entity_id
_entity_poly.type
_entity_poly.pdbx_seq_one_letter_code
_entity_poly.pdbx_strand_id
1 'polypeptide(L)'
;MSKTNFLLQNMSKEQQAAFHEFEEFMRFKMRFCVFLTVIVLGCYFSFLTLVGFFPDFLGLSVADSPITLGIIFGICAILLGVVSTGIYGFVANMFLDSKQEEIIKKMKKSGLI
;
A
#
# COMPACT_ATOMS: atom_id res chain seq x y z
N MET A 1 -22.38 -17.20 -12.94
CA MET A 1 -22.77 -17.04 -11.52
C MET A 1 -21.69 -17.68 -10.66
N SER A 2 -20.92 -16.88 -9.91
CA SER A 2 -19.82 -17.37 -9.06
C SER A 2 -20.36 -18.07 -7.80
N LYS A 3 -19.66 -19.10 -7.29
CA LYS A 3 -20.02 -19.86 -6.07
C LYS A 3 -20.31 -18.94 -4.87
N THR A 4 -19.68 -17.77 -4.79
CA THR A 4 -19.94 -16.75 -3.77
C THR A 4 -21.41 -16.32 -3.75
N ASN A 5 -22.04 -16.08 -4.91
CA ASN A 5 -23.44 -15.66 -4.98
C ASN A 5 -24.42 -16.74 -4.50
N PHE A 6 -24.07 -18.02 -4.66
CA PHE A 6 -24.87 -19.15 -4.18
C PHE A 6 -24.79 -19.30 -2.64
N LEU A 7 -23.62 -19.01 -2.07
CA LEU A 7 -23.40 -19.05 -0.62
C LEU A 7 -24.12 -17.87 0.06
N LEU A 8 -24.03 -16.67 -0.52
CA LEU A 8 -24.71 -15.48 0.01
C LEU A 8 -26.23 -15.60 0.02
N GLN A 9 -26.82 -16.34 -0.93
CA GLN A 9 -28.27 -16.54 -1.02
C GLN A 9 -28.83 -17.43 0.11
N ASN A 10 -27.98 -18.24 0.76
CA ASN A 10 -28.36 -19.15 1.85
C ASN A 10 -27.99 -18.61 3.25
N MET A 11 -27.48 -17.38 3.35
CA MET A 11 -27.10 -16.74 4.61
C MET A 11 -28.26 -15.94 5.22
N SER A 12 -28.24 -15.79 6.55
CA SER A 12 -29.16 -14.88 7.23
C SER A 12 -28.87 -13.42 6.81
N LYS A 13 -29.86 -12.52 6.95
CA LYS A 13 -29.68 -11.09 6.63
C LYS A 13 -28.53 -10.45 7.42
N GLU A 14 -28.32 -10.87 8.67
CA GLU A 14 -27.21 -10.40 9.50
C GLU A 14 -25.85 -10.87 8.98
N GLN A 15 -25.77 -12.13 8.53
CA GLN A 15 -24.56 -12.68 7.92
C GLN A 15 -24.21 -11.96 6.61
N GLN A 16 -25.22 -11.70 5.78
CA GLN A 16 -25.03 -11.01 4.50
C GLN A 16 -24.52 -9.57 4.69
N ALA A 17 -25.03 -8.85 5.69
CA ALA A 17 -24.56 -7.52 6.04
C ALA A 17 -23.09 -7.51 6.51
N ALA A 18 -22.72 -8.43 7.39
CA ALA A 18 -21.34 -8.55 7.88
C ALA A 18 -20.35 -8.89 6.76
N PHE A 19 -20.73 -9.76 5.82
CA PHE A 19 -19.90 -10.06 4.65
C PHE A 19 -19.73 -8.86 3.72
N HIS A 20 -20.80 -8.08 3.48
CA HIS A 20 -20.71 -6.89 2.62
C HIS A 20 -19.80 -5.81 3.21
N GLU A 21 -19.87 -5.58 4.53
CA GLU A 21 -18.96 -4.65 5.24
C GLU A 21 -17.50 -5.09 5.11
N PHE A 22 -17.23 -6.40 5.25
CA PHE A 22 -15.89 -6.95 5.02
C PHE A 22 -15.42 -6.75 3.58
N GLU A 23 -16.29 -7.00 2.59
CA GLU A 23 -15.95 -6.84 1.18
C GLU A 23 -15.62 -5.38 0.84
N GLU A 24 -16.38 -4.42 1.37
CA GLU A 24 -16.10 -2.99 1.25
C GLU A 24 -14.74 -2.62 1.85
N PHE A 25 -14.45 -3.12 3.05
CA PHE A 25 -13.17 -2.91 3.71
C PHE A 25 -12.00 -3.50 2.91
N MET A 26 -12.15 -4.71 2.36
CA MET A 26 -11.14 -5.31 1.48
C MET A 26 -10.92 -4.52 0.19
N ARG A 27 -12.00 -4.01 -0.43
CA ARG A 27 -11.88 -3.14 -1.61
C ARG A 27 -11.13 -1.85 -1.29
N PHE A 28 -11.39 -1.24 -0.13
CA PHE A 28 -10.66 -0.06 0.32
C PHE A 28 -9.17 -0.35 0.54
N LYS A 29 -8.87 -1.40 1.33
CA LYS A 29 -7.50 -1.84 1.62
C LYS A 29 -6.71 -2.11 0.34
N MET A 30 -7.31 -2.81 -0.62
CA MET A 30 -6.68 -3.11 -1.90
C MET A 30 -6.35 -1.84 -2.69
N ARG A 31 -7.28 -0.88 -2.81
CA ARG A 31 -7.01 0.38 -3.51
C ARG A 31 -5.89 1.17 -2.86
N PHE A 32 -5.86 1.20 -1.52
CA PHE A 32 -4.80 1.86 -0.77
C PHE A 32 -3.43 1.22 -1.04
N CYS A 33 -3.33 -0.12 -0.98
CA CYS A 33 -2.10 -0.83 -1.30
C CYS A 33 -1.64 -0.57 -2.73
N VAL A 34 -2.54 -0.67 -3.72
CA VAL A 34 -2.23 -0.42 -5.13
C VAL A 34 -1.76 1.02 -5.34
N PHE A 35 -2.41 2.00 -4.70
CA PHE A 35 -1.97 3.40 -4.77
C PHE A 35 -0.53 3.57 -4.27
N LEU A 36 -0.20 2.98 -3.12
CA LEU A 36 1.15 3.03 -2.58
C LEU A 36 2.16 2.32 -3.49
N THR A 37 1.79 1.17 -4.05
CA THR A 37 2.60 0.45 -5.03
C THR A 37 2.90 1.30 -6.26
N VAL A 38 1.91 1.99 -6.81
CA VAL A 38 2.08 2.88 -7.97
C VAL A 38 3.05 4.02 -7.63
N ILE A 39 2.95 4.61 -6.44
CA ILE A 39 3.90 5.65 -5.99
C ILE A 39 5.33 5.11 -5.95
N VAL A 40 5.54 3.98 -5.28
CA VAL A 40 6.87 3.38 -5.14
C VAL A 40 7.45 3.01 -6.50
N LEU A 41 6.64 2.40 -7.38
CA LEU A 41 7.06 2.08 -8.74
C LEU A 41 7.39 3.34 -9.55
N GLY A 42 6.56 4.39 -9.46
CA GLY A 42 6.81 5.67 -10.12
C GLY A 42 8.14 6.29 -9.70
N CYS A 43 8.42 6.35 -8.40
CA CYS A 43 9.70 6.83 -7.88
C CYS A 43 10.87 5.94 -8.33
N TYR A 44 10.72 4.62 -8.27
CA TYR A 44 11.74 3.67 -8.67
C TYR A 44 12.11 3.79 -10.14
N PHE A 45 11.12 3.78 -11.05
CA PHE A 45 11.37 3.88 -12.49
C PHE A 45 11.90 5.26 -12.88
N SER A 46 11.48 6.33 -12.18
CA SER A 46 12.04 7.67 -12.39
C SER A 46 13.53 7.71 -12.06
N PHE A 47 13.92 7.16 -10.90
CA PHE A 47 15.32 7.06 -10.51
C PHE A 47 16.11 6.16 -11.46
N LEU A 48 15.56 5.01 -11.84
CA LEU A 48 16.22 4.07 -12.76
C LEU A 48 16.45 4.69 -14.15
N THR A 49 15.47 5.45 -14.66
CA THR A 49 15.60 6.18 -15.93
C THR A 49 16.69 7.24 -15.83
N LEU A 50 16.74 7.99 -14.73
CA LEU A 50 17.76 9.01 -14.54
C LEU A 50 19.18 8.41 -14.52
N VAL A 51 19.35 7.28 -13.82
CA VAL A 51 20.62 6.53 -13.76
C VAL A 51 21.01 5.96 -15.13
N GLY A 52 20.04 5.43 -15.89
CA GLY A 52 20.29 4.77 -17.17
C GLY A 52 20.54 5.72 -18.33
N PHE A 53 19.83 6.85 -18.39
CA PHE A 53 19.89 7.79 -19.52
C PHE A 53 20.77 9.02 -19.26
N PHE A 54 20.94 9.44 -18.00
CA PHE A 54 21.69 10.64 -17.64
C PHE A 54 22.80 10.37 -16.59
N PRO A 55 23.71 9.43 -16.85
CA PRO A 55 24.79 9.11 -15.90
C PRO A 55 25.73 10.30 -15.67
N ASP A 56 25.98 11.12 -16.70
CA ASP A 56 26.84 12.31 -16.60
C ASP A 56 26.25 13.36 -15.64
N PHE A 57 24.92 13.51 -15.62
CA PHE A 57 24.24 14.39 -14.67
C PHE A 57 24.39 13.88 -13.24
N LEU A 58 24.30 12.57 -13.02
CA LEU A 58 24.51 11.96 -11.71
C LEU A 58 25.98 12.00 -11.26
N GLY A 59 26.90 12.02 -12.22
CA GLY A 59 28.35 12.10 -11.98
C GLY A 59 28.84 13.50 -11.61
N LEU A 60 28.00 14.54 -11.74
CA LEU A 60 28.37 15.89 -11.34
C LEU A 60 28.66 15.93 -9.84
N SER A 61 29.88 16.32 -9.52
CA SER A 61 30.32 16.58 -8.15
C SER A 61 29.61 17.81 -7.60
N VAL A 62 29.21 17.73 -6.34
CA VAL A 62 28.68 18.88 -5.60
C VAL A 62 29.84 19.56 -4.89
N ALA A 63 30.21 20.74 -5.38
CA ALA A 63 31.38 21.51 -4.93
C ALA A 63 32.72 20.74 -5.17
N ASP A 64 33.81 21.20 -4.55
CA ASP A 64 35.13 20.55 -4.56
C ASP A 64 35.17 19.24 -3.72
N SER A 65 34.03 18.57 -3.58
CA SER A 65 33.85 17.36 -2.78
C SER A 65 33.66 16.12 -3.69
N PRO A 66 34.10 14.93 -3.26
CA PRO A 66 33.84 13.68 -3.98
C PRO A 66 32.35 13.23 -3.94
N ILE A 67 31.45 14.00 -3.32
CA ILE A 67 30.02 13.71 -3.29
C ILE A 67 29.38 14.10 -4.62
N THR A 68 28.76 13.14 -5.32
CA THR A 68 28.06 13.39 -6.58
C THR A 68 26.56 13.60 -6.38
N LEU A 69 25.91 14.23 -7.36
CA LEU A 69 24.44 14.34 -7.39
C LEU A 69 23.77 12.97 -7.29
N GLY A 70 24.35 11.93 -7.89
CA GLY A 70 23.85 10.56 -7.79
C GLY A 70 23.77 10.04 -6.36
N ILE A 71 24.77 10.34 -5.52
CA ILE A 71 24.76 9.96 -4.10
C ILE A 71 23.61 10.67 -3.37
N ILE A 72 23.42 11.97 -3.62
CA ILE A 72 22.35 12.75 -3.00
C ILE A 72 20.98 12.21 -3.41
N PHE A 73 20.74 12.03 -4.71
CA PHE A 73 19.48 11.46 -5.21
C PHE A 73 19.23 10.05 -4.70
N GLY A 74 20.27 9.21 -4.61
CA GLY A 74 20.18 7.87 -4.04
C GLY A 74 19.75 7.88 -2.58
N ILE A 75 20.36 8.77 -1.76
CA ILE A 75 19.97 8.94 -0.35
C ILE A 75 18.52 9.44 -0.25
N CYS A 76 18.13 10.42 -1.06
CA CYS A 76 16.76 10.90 -1.12
C CYS A 76 15.77 9.76 -1.46
N ALA A 77 16.09 8.90 -2.42
CA ALA A 77 15.26 7.77 -2.79
C ALA A 77 15.13 6.74 -1.63
N ILE A 78 16.21 6.47 -0.91
CA ILE A 78 16.19 5.59 0.28
C ILE A 78 15.29 6.20 1.36
N LEU A 79 15.47 7.49 1.67
CA LEU A 79 14.64 8.18 2.66
C LEU A 79 13.16 8.17 2.27
N LEU A 80 12.83 8.39 1.00
CA LEU A 80 11.47 8.28 0.49
C LEU A 80 10.89 6.86 0.69
N GLY A 81 11.69 5.82 0.47
CA GLY A 81 11.30 4.43 0.72
C GLY A 81 11.01 4.16 2.20
N VAL A 82 11.88 4.62 3.10
CA VAL A 82 11.69 4.49 4.55
C VAL A 82 10.45 5.23 5.01
N VAL A 83 10.26 6.49 4.57
CA VAL A 83 9.09 7.29 4.90
C VAL A 83 7.81 6.65 4.37
N SER A 84 7.80 6.16 3.13
CA SER A 84 6.64 5.48 2.55
C SER A 84 6.26 4.23 3.33
N THR A 85 7.25 3.45 3.76
CA THR A 85 7.04 2.25 4.59
C THR A 85 6.52 2.61 5.98
N GLY A 86 7.05 3.67 6.58
CA GLY A 86 6.59 4.18 7.87
C GLY A 86 5.16 4.71 7.83
N ILE A 87 4.81 5.51 6.81
CA ILE A 87 3.44 6.01 6.60
C ILE A 87 2.49 4.84 6.42
N TYR A 88 2.84 3.86 5.59
CA TYR A 88 2.04 2.66 5.41
C TYR A 88 1.81 1.92 6.73
N GLY A 89 2.88 1.64 7.48
CA GLY A 89 2.80 0.95 8.76
C GLY A 89 1.93 1.71 9.76
N PHE A 90 2.07 3.03 9.85
CA PHE A 90 1.24 3.86 10.72
C PHE A 90 -0.25 3.81 10.34
N VAL A 91 -0.57 3.98 9.05
CA VAL A 91 -1.95 3.92 8.56
C VAL A 91 -2.54 2.53 8.76
N ALA A 92 -1.77 1.47 8.50
CA ALA A 92 -2.21 0.10 8.70
C ALA A 92 -2.52 -0.19 10.18
N ASN A 93 -1.58 0.12 11.06
CA ASN A 93 -1.69 -0.16 12.49
C ASN A 93 -2.84 0.61 13.15
N MET A 94 -3.07 1.87 12.74
CA MET A 94 -4.06 2.72 13.42
C MET A 94 -5.47 2.58 12.83
N PHE A 95 -5.58 2.54 11.50
CA PHE A 95 -6.88 2.58 10.83
C PHE A 95 -7.35 1.20 10.36
N LEU A 96 -6.48 0.45 9.67
CA LEU A 96 -6.88 -0.82 9.08
C LEU A 96 -7.08 -1.90 10.15
N ASP A 97 -6.17 -2.01 11.12
CA ASP A 97 -6.27 -3.07 12.15
C ASP A 97 -7.48 -2.89 13.06
N SER A 98 -7.74 -1.65 13.52
CA SER A 98 -8.93 -1.35 14.33
C SER A 98 -10.24 -1.69 13.60
N LYS A 99 -10.33 -1.32 12.31
CA LYS A 99 -11.50 -1.65 11.48
C LYS A 99 -11.61 -3.12 11.18
N GLN A 100 -10.49 -3.79 10.93
CA GLN A 100 -10.45 -5.22 10.68
C GLN A 100 -10.94 -6.01 11.90
N GLU A 101 -10.51 -5.63 13.11
CA GLU A 101 -10.95 -6.27 14.35
C GLU A 101 -12.46 -6.09 14.59
N GLU A 102 -12.99 -4.89 14.36
CA GLU A 102 -14.42 -4.60 14.45
C GLU A 102 -15.24 -5.51 13.52
N ILE A 103 -14.83 -5.64 12.26
CA ILE A 103 -15.50 -6.46 11.24
C ILE A 103 -15.43 -7.94 11.60
N ILE A 104 -14.25 -8.45 12.00
CA ILE A 104 -14.09 -9.85 12.41
C ILE A 104 -15.00 -10.18 13.61
N LYS A 105 -15.10 -9.27 14.59
CA LYS A 105 -15.98 -9.43 15.74
C LYS A 105 -17.45 -9.50 15.33
N LYS A 106 -17.89 -8.67 14.38
CA LYS A 106 -19.25 -8.73 13.82
C LYS A 106 -19.51 -10.05 13.09
N MET A 107 -18.57 -10.51 12.27
CA MET A 107 -18.69 -11.77 11.53
C MET A 107 -18.80 -12.97 12.48
N LYS A 108 -17.98 -13.01 13.55
CA LYS A 108 -18.06 -14.05 14.60
C LYS A 108 -19.39 -14.01 15.35
N LYS A 109 -19.90 -12.82 15.68
CA LYS A 109 -21.21 -12.66 16.34
C LYS A 109 -22.36 -13.16 15.46
N SER A 110 -22.26 -12.97 14.14
CA SER A 110 -23.25 -13.47 13.17
C SER A 110 -23.13 -14.98 12.86
N GLY A 111 -22.17 -15.69 13.47
CA GLY A 111 -21.94 -17.12 13.24
C GLY A 111 -21.48 -17.45 11.82
N LEU A 112 -20.86 -16.49 11.13
CA LEU A 112 -20.35 -16.63 9.76
C LEU A 112 -18.95 -17.26 9.74
N ILE A 113 -18.18 -17.02 10.81
CA ILE A 113 -16.85 -17.57 11.11
C ILE A 113 -16.74 -17.91 12.60
#